data_AF-A0A7W7RY25-F1
#
_entry.id   AF-A0A7W7RY25-F1
#
_cell.length_a   1.000
_cell.length_b   1.000
_cell.length_c   1.000
_cell.angle_alpha   90.00
_cell.angle_beta   90.00
_cell.angle_gamma   90.00
#
_symmetry.space_group_name_H-M   'P 1'
#
loop_
_entity.id
_entity.type
_entity.pdbx_description
1 polymer ?
#
loop_
_entity_poly.entity_id
_entity_poly.type
_entity_poly.pdbx_seq_one_letter_code
_entity_poly.pdbx_strand_id
1 'polypeptide(L)'
;MSEPAEEGWPCYFSEGVAELLADPQISPTLFSAVAALSVEINETRGDVSGHTASARWPQQRRVPLGENGMLGVAEYVVVADTVEPHCVITRAQLY
;
A
#
# COMPACT_ATOMS: atom_id res chain seq x y z
N MET A 1 -11.18 4.86 -30.99
CA MET A 1 -10.52 5.74 -30.02
C MET A 1 -10.39 4.91 -28.76
N SER A 2 -9.17 4.58 -28.35
CA SER A 2 -8.95 3.88 -27.08
C SER A 2 -9.34 4.84 -25.96
N GLU A 3 -10.15 4.38 -25.01
CA GLU A 3 -10.40 5.14 -23.78
C GLU A 3 -9.05 5.44 -23.12
N PRO A 4 -8.85 6.65 -22.55
CA PRO A 4 -7.63 6.91 -21.79
C PRO A 4 -7.52 5.82 -20.73
N ALA A 5 -6.38 5.13 -20.68
CA ALA A 5 -6.14 4.13 -19.66
C ALA A 5 -6.44 4.80 -18.31
N GLU A 6 -7.36 4.21 -17.57
CA GLU A 6 -7.82 4.73 -16.30
C GLU A 6 -6.60 4.94 -15.39
N GLU A 7 -6.20 6.19 -15.18
CA GLU A 7 -4.96 6.52 -14.47
C GLU A 7 -5.03 5.99 -13.03
N GLY A 8 -3.94 5.40 -12.56
CA GLY A 8 -3.81 4.88 -11.20
C GLY A 8 -3.91 5.98 -10.15
N TRP A 9 -3.99 5.61 -8.86
CA TRP A 9 -4.02 6.59 -7.76
C TRP A 9 -2.65 6.71 -7.09
N PRO A 10 -2.12 7.92 -6.85
CA PRO A 10 -0.87 8.08 -6.12
C PRO A 10 -0.88 7.28 -4.81
N CYS A 11 0.24 6.61 -4.52
CA CYS A 11 0.44 5.88 -3.29
C CYS A 11 1.54 6.57 -2.47
N TYR A 12 1.15 7.17 -1.36
CA TYR A 12 2.06 7.86 -0.45
C TYR A 12 2.48 6.97 0.72
N PHE A 13 3.60 7.30 1.33
CA PHE A 13 4.03 6.70 2.59
C PHE A 13 3.75 7.66 3.73
N SER A 14 3.20 7.15 4.83
CA SER A 14 3.25 7.87 6.10
C SER A 14 4.70 8.06 6.55
N GLU A 15 4.95 9.04 7.43
CA GLU A 15 6.29 9.36 7.94
C GLU A 15 7.00 8.13 8.51
N GLY A 16 6.33 7.34 9.38
CA GLY A 16 6.94 6.14 9.94
C GLY A 16 7.26 5.04 8.93
N VAL A 17 6.51 4.95 7.82
CA VAL A 17 6.85 4.02 6.72
C VAL A 17 8.02 4.57 5.89
N ALA A 18 8.07 5.88 5.64
CA ALA A 18 9.18 6.52 4.95
C ALA A 18 10.49 6.39 5.74
N GLU A 19 10.46 6.60 7.06
CA GLU A 19 11.59 6.40 7.96
C GLU A 19 12.07 4.94 7.95
N LEU A 20 11.14 3.97 8.00
CA LEU A 20 11.45 2.56 7.88
C LEU A 20 12.20 2.26 6.57
N LEU A 21 11.70 2.75 5.43
CA LEU A 21 12.33 2.53 4.12
C LEU A 21 13.66 3.26 3.95
N ALA A 22 13.91 4.31 4.74
CA ALA A 22 15.17 5.04 4.75
C ALA A 22 16.22 4.39 5.67
N ASP A 23 15.84 3.44 6.54
CA ASP A 23 16.78 2.75 7.42
C ASP A 23 17.75 1.87 6.60
N PRO A 24 19.06 2.13 6.62
CA PRO A 24 20.04 1.32 5.89
C PRO A 24 20.16 -0.12 6.41
N GLN A 25 19.59 -0.44 7.57
CA GLN A 25 19.54 -1.79 8.12
C GLN A 25 18.31 -2.57 7.69
N ILE A 26 17.36 -1.95 6.97
CA ILE A 26 16.20 -2.67 6.46
C ILE A 26 16.62 -3.77 5.50
N SER A 27 15.97 -4.93 5.60
CA SER A 27 16.18 -6.01 4.63
C SER A 27 15.80 -5.54 3.23
N PRO A 28 16.65 -5.76 2.20
CA PRO A 28 16.31 -5.45 0.81
C PRO A 28 15.00 -6.10 0.37
N THR A 29 14.72 -7.32 0.86
CA THR A 29 13.48 -8.04 0.55
C THR A 29 12.26 -7.32 1.09
N LEU A 30 12.33 -6.77 2.30
CA LEU A 30 11.24 -6.01 2.90
C LEU A 30 11.04 -4.67 2.18
N PHE A 31 12.14 -3.96 1.89
CA PHE A 31 12.09 -2.73 1.11
C PHE A 31 11.38 -2.96 -0.24
N SER A 32 11.81 -4.00 -0.98
CA SER A 32 11.23 -4.35 -2.26
C SER A 32 9.76 -4.74 -2.13
N ALA A 33 9.35 -5.45 -1.07
CA ALA A 33 7.96 -5.83 -0.85
C ALA A 33 7.04 -4.60 -0.64
N VAL A 34 7.47 -3.63 0.17
CA VAL A 34 6.70 -2.40 0.40
C VAL A 34 6.66 -1.53 -0.86
N ALA A 35 7.78 -1.42 -1.58
CA ALA A 35 7.84 -0.69 -2.84
C ALA A 35 6.93 -1.31 -3.91
N ALA A 36 6.99 -2.64 -4.08
CA ALA A 36 6.12 -3.37 -5.01
C ALA A 36 4.64 -3.19 -4.64
N LEU A 37 4.31 -3.28 -3.35
CA LEU A 37 2.96 -3.02 -2.87
C LEU A 37 2.49 -1.60 -3.22
N SER A 38 3.35 -0.59 -3.11
CA SER A 38 2.98 0.79 -3.46
C SER A 38 2.61 0.95 -4.94
N VAL A 39 3.28 0.22 -5.82
CA VAL A 39 2.96 0.15 -7.26
C VAL A 39 1.64 -0.57 -7.48
N GLU A 40 1.42 -1.73 -6.84
CA GLU A 40 0.16 -2.46 -6.99
C GLU A 40 -1.03 -1.65 -6.47
N ILE A 41 -0.89 -0.95 -5.34
CA ILE A 41 -1.90 -0.02 -4.82
C ILE A 41 -2.22 1.06 -5.86
N ASN A 42 -1.19 1.62 -6.52
CA ASN A 42 -1.38 2.64 -7.54
C ASN A 42 -2.17 2.11 -8.73
N GLU A 43 -1.75 0.97 -9.29
CA GLU A 43 -2.36 0.34 -10.47
C GLU A 43 -3.80 -0.11 -10.20
N THR A 44 -4.08 -0.59 -8.98
CA THR A 44 -5.39 -1.11 -8.58
C THR A 44 -6.28 -0.07 -7.89
N ARG A 45 -5.81 1.18 -7.75
CA ARG A 45 -6.53 2.23 -7.00
C ARG A 45 -6.90 1.80 -5.58
N GLY A 46 -5.98 1.07 -4.95
CA GLY A 46 -6.13 0.51 -3.61
C GLY A 46 -6.79 -0.86 -3.56
N ASP A 47 -7.28 -1.43 -4.67
CA ASP A 47 -7.90 -2.76 -4.74
C ASP A 47 -6.91 -3.92 -4.94
N VAL A 48 -5.89 -3.91 -4.10
CA VAL A 48 -4.82 -4.92 -4.05
C VAL A 48 -5.38 -6.31 -3.78
N SER A 49 -4.83 -7.32 -4.46
CA SER A 49 -5.27 -8.71 -4.27
C SER A 49 -4.97 -9.20 -2.85
N GLY A 50 -5.91 -9.93 -2.25
CA GLY A 50 -5.73 -10.52 -0.91
C GLY A 50 -5.76 -9.50 0.24
N HIS A 51 -6.12 -8.25 -0.02
CA HIS A 51 -6.36 -7.30 1.07
C HIS A 51 -7.57 -7.74 1.91
N THR A 52 -7.56 -7.34 3.18
CA THR A 52 -8.71 -7.43 4.08
C THR A 52 -9.11 -6.03 4.55
N ALA A 53 -10.40 -5.81 4.77
CA ALA A 53 -10.93 -4.54 5.24
C ALA A 53 -11.94 -4.77 6.36
N SER A 54 -11.99 -3.86 7.32
CA SER A 54 -13.02 -3.88 8.37
C SER A 54 -14.34 -3.38 7.81
N ALA A 55 -15.45 -4.06 8.11
CA ALA A 55 -16.78 -3.56 7.76
C ALA A 55 -17.11 -2.20 8.41
N ARG A 56 -16.44 -1.85 9.52
CA ARG A 56 -16.62 -0.57 10.22
C ARG A 56 -15.81 0.57 9.61
N TRP A 57 -14.73 0.24 8.89
CA TRP A 57 -13.88 1.23 8.24
C TRP A 57 -13.28 0.63 6.97
N PRO A 58 -14.08 0.53 5.88
CA PRO A 58 -13.70 -0.17 4.65
C PRO A 58 -12.56 0.51 3.88
N GLN A 59 -12.30 1.78 4.17
CA GLN A 59 -11.17 2.53 3.61
C GLN A 59 -9.82 2.06 4.17
N GLN A 60 -9.79 1.55 5.40
CA GLN A 60 -8.58 0.97 5.98
C GLN A 60 -8.45 -0.49 5.56
N ARG A 61 -7.37 -0.79 4.86
CA ARG A 61 -7.06 -2.10 4.29
C ARG A 61 -5.76 -2.64 4.88
N ARG A 62 -5.67 -3.97 4.92
CA ARG A 62 -4.50 -4.73 5.36
C ARG A 62 -4.12 -5.74 4.30
N VAL A 63 -2.83 -5.85 4.01
CA VAL A 63 -2.31 -6.79 3.03
C VAL A 63 -1.06 -7.48 3.58
N PRO A 64 -0.93 -8.81 3.39
CA PRO A 64 0.30 -9.52 3.74
C PRO A 64 1.50 -8.99 2.93
N LEU A 65 2.65 -8.85 3.59
CA LEU A 65 3.93 -8.52 2.94
C LEU A 65 4.74 -9.78 2.66
N GLY A 66 5.23 -9.90 1.42
CA GLY A 66 5.90 -11.11 0.94
C GLY A 66 4.95 -12.28 0.76
N GLU A 67 5.50 -13.43 0.38
CA GLU A 67 4.70 -14.64 0.16
C GLU A 67 3.97 -15.03 1.46
N ASN A 68 2.64 -15.11 1.39
CA ASN A 68 1.75 -15.42 2.51
C ASN A 68 1.97 -14.58 3.79
N GLY A 69 2.52 -13.36 3.65
CA GLY A 69 2.74 -12.47 4.78
C GLY A 69 4.00 -12.76 5.58
N MET A 70 4.93 -13.57 5.09
CA MET A 70 6.16 -13.92 5.84
C MET A 70 7.00 -12.72 6.30
N LEU A 71 6.84 -11.54 5.67
CA LEU A 71 7.55 -10.32 6.04
C LEU A 71 6.74 -9.40 6.96
N GLY A 72 5.48 -9.76 7.24
CA GLY A 72 4.57 -8.97 8.06
C GLY A 72 3.28 -8.58 7.34
N VAL A 73 2.68 -7.49 7.78
CA VAL A 73 1.42 -6.93 7.27
C VAL A 73 1.58 -5.44 7.03
N ALA A 74 1.21 -4.97 5.85
CA ALA A 74 1.06 -3.55 5.56
C ALA A 74 -0.39 -3.11 5.79
N GLU A 75 -0.55 -1.93 6.37
CA GLU A 75 -1.80 -1.20 6.47
C GLU A 75 -1.77 0.00 5.54
N TYR A 76 -2.87 0.23 4.84
CA TYR A 76 -3.04 1.41 4.01
C TYR A 76 -4.47 1.92 4.06
N VAL A 77 -4.64 3.20 3.72
CA VAL A 77 -5.94 3.88 3.66
C VAL A 77 -6.20 4.33 2.24
N VAL A 78 -7.41 4.09 1.77
CA VAL A 78 -7.92 4.56 0.48
C VAL A 78 -8.69 5.86 0.68
N VAL A 79 -8.24 6.93 0.02
CA VAL A 79 -8.85 8.26 0.06
C VAL A 79 -9.48 8.53 -1.31
N ALA A 80 -10.69 8.02 -1.51
CA ALA A 80 -11.39 8.07 -2.80
C ALA A 80 -12.23 9.34 -3.00
N ASP A 81 -12.82 9.88 -1.93
CA ASP A 81 -13.80 10.96 -1.98
C ASP A 81 -13.16 12.35 -1.95
N THR A 82 -12.17 12.60 -2.82
CA THR A 82 -11.43 13.87 -2.92
C THR A 82 -11.21 14.28 -4.38
N VAL A 83 -10.79 15.54 -4.60
CA VAL A 83 -10.45 16.05 -5.95
C VAL A 83 -9.27 15.29 -6.55
N GLU A 84 -8.35 14.82 -5.71
CA GLU A 84 -7.19 14.02 -6.08
C GLU A 84 -7.20 12.73 -5.25
N PRO A 85 -7.86 11.67 -5.74
CA PRO A 85 -7.90 10.38 -5.06
C PRO A 85 -6.50 9.78 -4.90
N HIS A 86 -6.22 9.23 -3.73
CA HIS A 86 -4.91 8.66 -3.42
C HIS A 86 -5.01 7.57 -2.35
N CYS A 87 -3.92 6.83 -2.17
CA CYS A 87 -3.75 5.87 -1.10
C CYS A 87 -2.56 6.26 -0.23
N VAL A 88 -2.57 5.84 1.04
CA VAL A 88 -1.46 6.06 1.97
C VAL A 88 -1.14 4.76 2.68
N ILE A 89 0.09 4.26 2.57
CA ILE A 89 0.57 3.18 3.45
C ILE A 89 0.86 3.77 4.83
N THR A 90 0.01 3.44 5.79
CA THR A 90 0.02 4.03 7.13
C THR A 90 0.88 3.26 8.10
N ARG A 91 1.15 1.98 7.85
CA ARG A 91 2.00 1.15 8.71
C ARG A 91 2.54 -0.06 7.97
N ALA A 92 3.75 -0.49 8.30
CA ALA A 92 4.25 -1.83 8.02
C ALA A 92 4.56 -2.52 9.36
N GLN A 93 3.77 -3.52 9.73
CA GLN A 93 3.99 -4.34 10.92
C GLN A 93 4.86 -5.52 10.52
N LEU A 94 6.09 -5.57 11.02
CA LEU A 94 7.06 -6.60 10.69
C LEU A 94 7.02 -7.74 11.71
N TYR A 95 7.44 -8.93 11.29
CA TYR A 95 7.67 -10.08 12.18
C TYR A 95 9.09 -10.11 12.72
#